data_AF-A0A8T3R1K0-F1
#
_entry.id   AF-A0A8T3R1K0-F1
#
_cell.length_a   1.000
_cell.length_b   1.000
_cell.length_c   1.000
_cell.angle_alpha   90.00
_cell.angle_beta   90.00
_cell.angle_gamma   90.00
#
_symmetry.space_group_name_H-M   'P 1'
#
loop_
_entity.id
_entity.type
_entity.pdbx_description
1 polymer ?
#
loop_
_entity_poly.entity_id
_entity_poly.type
_entity_poly.pdbx_seq_one_letter_code
_entity_poly.pdbx_strand_id
1 'polypeptide(L)'
;SGAIPLARAADRRAFVEAAAAGQPRALANNRYSADIVAVACARDVLRDVPELRTDNALPRWLMEMAGIPVEDFPRRSRLGIDIDGPLDLVLLGEPWLATLTDAHTLQARTTLDRIRGVTADRGAELVIAGRLSAATLAWLERRTASRTRALVEERGLRTAGPDQRRAASVLGALLEIEGPGAFGAHLARLGDAAIVDSRVLLAHRYGADERAWPVMEDRFASDLLLHERVNDPWLRDLTRAAAEAPIPILLGGHTLVGPGLRLALRQRV
;
A
#
# COMPACT_ATOMS: atom_id res chain seq x y z
N SER A 1 1.60 2.53 -13.77
CA SER A 1 1.09 1.16 -13.51
C SER A 1 -0.30 1.32 -12.94
N GLY A 2 -1.21 0.41 -13.23
CA GLY A 2 -2.55 0.45 -12.70
C GLY A 2 -3.32 -0.80 -13.09
N ALA A 3 -3.80 -1.53 -12.09
CA ALA A 3 -4.59 -2.74 -12.23
C ALA A 3 -5.75 -2.73 -11.24
N ILE A 4 -6.80 -3.48 -11.56
CA ILE A 4 -7.92 -3.78 -10.67
C ILE A 4 -8.17 -5.30 -10.68
N PRO A 5 -7.19 -6.11 -10.21
CA PRO A 5 -7.17 -7.56 -10.42
C PRO A 5 -8.35 -8.27 -9.75
N LEU A 6 -8.98 -7.65 -8.74
CA LEU A 6 -10.17 -8.18 -8.05
C LEU A 6 -11.48 -7.53 -8.53
N ALA A 7 -11.47 -6.83 -9.67
CA ALA A 7 -12.70 -6.35 -10.29
C ALA A 7 -13.57 -7.52 -10.76
N ARG A 8 -14.85 -7.47 -10.44
CA ARG A 8 -15.86 -8.42 -10.91
C ARG A 8 -16.48 -7.89 -12.20
N ALA A 9 -17.20 -8.74 -12.90
CA ALA A 9 -17.93 -8.36 -14.12
C ALA A 9 -18.90 -7.18 -13.88
N ALA A 10 -19.54 -7.13 -12.71
CA ALA A 10 -20.44 -6.04 -12.34
C ALA A 10 -19.72 -4.69 -12.18
N ASP A 11 -18.46 -4.65 -11.73
CA ASP A 11 -17.71 -3.38 -11.65
C ASP A 11 -17.32 -2.90 -13.02
N ARG A 12 -16.82 -3.81 -13.86
CA ARG A 12 -16.47 -3.48 -15.23
C ARG A 12 -17.69 -2.94 -15.99
N ARG A 13 -18.86 -3.56 -15.80
CA ARG A 13 -20.13 -3.03 -16.33
C ARG A 13 -20.43 -1.62 -15.83
N ALA A 14 -20.29 -1.36 -14.53
CA ALA A 14 -20.52 -0.01 -13.99
C ALA A 14 -19.60 1.04 -14.62
N PHE A 15 -18.32 0.72 -14.86
CA PHE A 15 -17.40 1.62 -15.58
C PHE A 15 -17.84 1.83 -17.04
N VAL A 16 -18.22 0.77 -17.75
CA VAL A 16 -18.71 0.88 -19.14
C VAL A 16 -20.00 1.72 -19.21
N GLU A 17 -20.95 1.47 -18.31
CA GLU A 17 -22.20 2.23 -18.21
C GLU A 17 -21.94 3.71 -17.88
N ALA A 18 -20.99 3.99 -16.99
CA ALA A 18 -20.58 5.36 -16.67
C ALA A 18 -19.98 6.06 -17.89
N ALA A 19 -19.10 5.41 -18.64
CA ALA A 19 -18.50 5.97 -19.86
C ALA A 19 -19.51 6.19 -20.99
N ALA A 20 -20.59 5.40 -21.02
CA ALA A 20 -21.65 5.50 -22.02
C ALA A 20 -22.71 6.58 -21.72
N ALA A 21 -22.62 7.27 -20.58
CA ALA A 21 -23.61 8.28 -20.21
C ALA A 21 -23.63 9.45 -21.21
N GLY A 22 -24.82 10.00 -21.46
CA GLY A 22 -25.03 11.13 -22.38
C GLY A 22 -24.76 12.51 -21.78
N GLN A 23 -24.24 12.58 -20.55
CA GLN A 23 -23.91 13.82 -19.85
C GLN A 23 -22.51 13.72 -19.24
N PRO A 24 -21.75 14.84 -19.17
CA PRO A 24 -20.41 14.85 -18.58
C PRO A 24 -20.40 14.36 -17.13
N ARG A 25 -19.69 13.25 -16.89
CA ARG A 25 -19.44 12.67 -15.57
C ARG A 25 -18.25 11.71 -15.67
N ALA A 26 -17.68 11.39 -14.51
CA ALA A 26 -16.67 10.36 -14.41
C ALA A 26 -16.93 9.41 -13.22
N LEU A 27 -16.41 8.20 -13.35
CA LEU A 27 -16.41 7.19 -12.30
C LEU A 27 -14.99 6.67 -12.14
N ALA A 28 -14.45 6.72 -10.93
CA ALA A 28 -13.11 6.23 -10.60
C ALA A 28 -13.17 5.09 -9.58
N ASN A 29 -12.17 4.21 -9.56
CA ASN A 29 -12.02 3.29 -8.42
C ASN A 29 -11.70 4.06 -7.12
N ASN A 30 -10.97 5.17 -7.23
CA ASN A 30 -10.66 6.08 -6.14
C ASN A 30 -10.50 7.51 -6.67
N ARG A 31 -11.29 8.47 -6.16
CA ARG A 31 -11.28 9.86 -6.63
C ARG A 31 -9.97 10.62 -6.39
N TYR A 32 -9.13 10.17 -5.46
CA TYR A 32 -7.88 10.85 -5.07
C TYR A 32 -6.64 10.29 -5.75
N SER A 33 -6.70 9.06 -6.25
CA SER A 33 -5.64 8.39 -7.00
C SER A 33 -6.27 7.19 -7.70
N ALA A 34 -6.59 7.32 -8.97
CA ALA A 34 -7.32 6.28 -9.71
C ALA A 34 -6.41 5.43 -10.61
N ASP A 35 -6.61 4.12 -10.57
CA ASP A 35 -6.00 3.16 -11.50
C ASP A 35 -6.93 2.88 -12.69
N ILE A 36 -8.22 3.20 -12.54
CA ILE A 36 -9.22 3.15 -13.60
C ILE A 36 -10.20 4.32 -13.46
N VAL A 37 -10.48 4.97 -14.59
CA VAL A 37 -11.45 6.05 -14.71
C VAL A 37 -12.31 5.82 -15.96
N ALA A 38 -13.63 5.85 -15.79
CA ALA A 38 -14.58 5.95 -16.88
C ALA A 38 -15.01 7.41 -17.03
N VAL A 39 -14.94 7.95 -18.25
CA VAL A 39 -15.27 9.35 -18.54
C VAL A 39 -16.35 9.39 -19.62
N ALA A 40 -17.52 9.92 -19.27
CA ALA A 40 -18.60 10.17 -20.21
C ALA A 40 -18.30 11.40 -21.07
N CYS A 41 -18.81 11.45 -22.29
CA CYS A 41 -18.56 12.56 -23.23
C CYS A 41 -17.06 12.87 -23.40
N ALA A 42 -16.22 11.82 -23.41
CA ALA A 42 -14.76 11.94 -23.24
C ALA A 42 -14.08 12.91 -24.23
N ARG A 43 -14.58 13.03 -25.47
CA ARG A 43 -14.03 13.98 -26.45
C ARG A 43 -14.13 15.44 -26.00
N ASP A 44 -15.20 15.78 -25.29
CA ASP A 44 -15.40 17.13 -24.78
C ASP A 44 -14.78 17.30 -23.40
N VAL A 45 -14.96 16.30 -22.52
CA VAL A 45 -14.44 16.34 -21.14
C VAL A 45 -12.91 16.34 -21.10
N LEU A 46 -12.25 15.59 -21.98
CA LEU A 46 -10.78 15.45 -21.95
C LEU A 46 -10.05 16.47 -22.84
N ARG A 47 -10.78 17.35 -23.55
CA ARG A 47 -10.21 18.28 -24.54
C ARG A 47 -9.18 19.22 -23.92
N ASP A 48 -9.49 19.76 -22.75
CA ASP A 48 -8.72 20.82 -22.09
C ASP A 48 -7.95 20.31 -20.87
N VAL A 49 -7.74 18.99 -20.77
CA VAL A 49 -6.93 18.40 -19.70
C VAL A 49 -5.48 18.86 -19.89
N PRO A 50 -4.88 19.56 -18.90
CA PRO A 50 -3.50 19.99 -18.99
C PRO A 50 -2.56 18.81 -18.81
N GLU A 51 -1.27 19.04 -19.00
CA GLU A 51 -0.26 18.07 -18.60
C GLU A 51 -0.30 17.88 -17.06
N LEU A 52 -0.75 16.70 -16.63
CA LEU A 52 -0.79 16.34 -15.23
C LEU A 52 0.53 15.67 -14.83
N ARG A 53 0.99 15.92 -13.60
CA ARG A 53 2.17 15.24 -13.03
C ARG A 53 2.02 13.72 -13.00
N THR A 54 0.77 13.24 -12.91
CA THR A 54 0.38 11.82 -12.98
C THR A 54 -1.05 11.73 -13.50
N ASP A 55 -1.31 10.71 -14.30
CA ASP A 55 -2.63 10.24 -14.72
C ASP A 55 -3.58 9.97 -13.54
N ASN A 56 -3.06 9.48 -12.40
CA ASN A 56 -3.85 9.24 -11.19
C ASN A 56 -4.51 10.52 -10.62
N ALA A 57 -4.03 11.70 -11.02
CA ALA A 57 -4.61 12.99 -10.62
C ALA A 57 -5.84 13.39 -11.46
N LEU A 58 -6.13 12.69 -12.56
CA LEU A 58 -7.22 13.04 -13.47
C LEU A 58 -8.59 13.16 -12.79
N PRO A 59 -9.06 12.23 -11.94
CA PRO A 59 -10.37 12.37 -11.30
C PRO A 59 -10.44 13.61 -10.41
N ARG A 60 -9.36 13.91 -9.70
CA ARG A 60 -9.29 15.10 -8.84
C ARG A 60 -9.34 16.38 -9.68
N TRP A 61 -8.58 16.43 -10.78
CA TRP A 61 -8.61 17.56 -11.70
C TRP A 61 -10.00 17.75 -12.33
N LEU A 62 -10.64 16.67 -12.78
CA LEU A 62 -11.99 16.69 -13.35
C LEU A 62 -12.99 17.32 -12.38
N MET A 63 -12.92 16.93 -11.10
CA MET A 63 -13.80 17.45 -10.05
C MET A 63 -13.48 18.90 -9.67
N GLU A 64 -12.21 19.21 -9.38
CA GLU A 64 -11.81 20.48 -8.76
C GLU A 64 -11.63 21.61 -9.78
N MET A 65 -11.17 21.29 -10.99
CA MET A 65 -10.80 22.29 -12.01
C MET A 65 -11.81 22.35 -13.16
N ALA A 66 -12.30 21.20 -13.62
CA ALA A 66 -13.24 21.13 -14.76
C ALA A 66 -14.71 21.11 -14.35
N GLY A 67 -15.01 21.02 -13.04
CA GLY A 67 -16.38 20.97 -12.52
C GLY A 67 -17.18 19.73 -12.94
N ILE A 68 -16.49 18.68 -13.39
CA ILE A 68 -17.11 17.42 -13.83
C ILE A 68 -17.38 16.54 -12.60
N PRO A 69 -18.63 16.07 -12.39
CA PRO A 69 -18.93 15.17 -11.28
C PRO A 69 -18.12 13.87 -11.37
N VAL A 70 -17.46 13.50 -10.27
CA VAL A 70 -16.68 12.26 -10.16
C VAL A 70 -17.26 11.42 -9.02
N GLU A 71 -17.80 10.25 -9.38
CA GLU A 71 -18.22 9.23 -8.43
C GLU A 71 -17.10 8.23 -8.17
N ASP A 72 -17.14 7.55 -7.01
CA ASP A 72 -16.22 6.45 -6.69
C ASP A 72 -16.90 5.34 -5.87
N PHE A 73 -16.13 4.29 -5.53
CA PHE A 73 -16.61 3.11 -4.81
C PHE A 73 -16.00 2.99 -3.39
N PRO A 74 -16.39 3.84 -2.43
CA PRO A 74 -15.72 3.91 -1.12
C PRO A 74 -15.85 2.61 -0.30
N ARG A 75 -16.83 1.76 -0.62
CA ARG A 75 -17.07 0.48 0.05
C ARG A 75 -16.48 -0.73 -0.68
N ARG A 76 -15.87 -0.57 -1.87
CA ARG A 76 -15.32 -1.68 -2.66
C ARG A 76 -13.80 -1.70 -2.56
N SER A 77 -13.27 -2.03 -1.38
CA SER A 77 -11.82 -2.07 -1.11
C SER A 77 -11.02 -2.90 -2.13
N ARG A 78 -11.62 -3.95 -2.68
CA ARG A 78 -11.02 -4.77 -3.74
C ARG A 78 -10.67 -4.01 -5.03
N LEU A 79 -11.35 -2.90 -5.32
CA LEU A 79 -11.05 -2.05 -6.48
C LEU A 79 -9.86 -1.12 -6.23
N GLY A 80 -9.39 -1.01 -4.99
CA GLY A 80 -8.17 -0.28 -4.67
C GLY A 80 -6.93 -1.18 -4.61
N ILE A 81 -7.05 -2.48 -4.88
CA ILE A 81 -5.88 -3.36 -5.01
C ILE A 81 -5.24 -3.06 -6.35
N ASP A 82 -3.96 -2.71 -6.33
CA ASP A 82 -3.12 -2.57 -7.52
C ASP A 82 -2.01 -3.64 -7.48
N ILE A 83 -1.34 -3.85 -8.62
CA ILE A 83 -0.15 -4.68 -8.75
C ILE A 83 1.04 -3.76 -9.03
N ASP A 84 1.74 -3.38 -7.97
CA ASP A 84 2.95 -2.55 -8.00
C ASP A 84 4.22 -3.41 -7.90
N GLY A 85 4.15 -4.57 -7.27
CA GLY A 85 5.31 -5.44 -7.09
C GLY A 85 4.99 -6.89 -6.72
N PRO A 86 6.03 -7.72 -6.53
CA PRO A 86 5.88 -9.15 -6.27
C PRO A 86 5.09 -9.48 -5.00
N LEU A 87 5.17 -8.65 -3.96
CA LEU A 87 4.38 -8.86 -2.74
C LEU A 87 2.87 -8.78 -3.02
N ASP A 88 2.42 -7.96 -3.97
CA ASP A 88 1.00 -7.88 -4.33
C ASP A 88 0.51 -9.20 -4.95
N LEU A 89 1.35 -9.86 -5.76
CA LEU A 89 1.06 -11.20 -6.28
C LEU A 89 0.99 -12.25 -5.16
N VAL A 90 1.87 -12.14 -4.15
CA VAL A 90 1.82 -12.99 -2.94
C VAL A 90 0.52 -12.77 -2.16
N LEU A 91 0.07 -11.52 -2.02
CA LEU A 91 -1.20 -11.19 -1.35
C LEU A 91 -2.41 -11.68 -2.15
N LEU A 92 -2.39 -11.55 -3.48
CA LEU A 92 -3.45 -12.02 -4.36
C LEU A 92 -3.59 -13.54 -4.38
N GLY A 93 -2.48 -14.28 -4.21
CA GLY A 93 -2.46 -15.74 -4.25
C GLY A 93 -2.69 -16.29 -5.65
N GLU A 94 -3.14 -17.54 -5.78
CA GLU A 94 -3.39 -18.17 -7.09
C GLU A 94 -4.50 -17.45 -7.88
N PRO A 95 -4.36 -17.31 -9.23
CA PRO A 95 -3.28 -17.84 -10.07
C PRO A 95 -2.04 -16.91 -10.17
N TRP A 96 -2.09 -15.74 -9.53
CA TRP A 96 -1.05 -14.71 -9.63
C TRP A 96 0.28 -15.15 -9.01
N LEU A 97 0.21 -15.93 -7.94
CA LEU A 97 1.39 -16.46 -7.26
C LEU A 97 2.19 -17.42 -8.15
N ALA A 98 1.56 -18.15 -9.07
CA ALA A 98 2.22 -19.11 -9.97
C ALA A 98 3.27 -18.48 -10.89
N THR A 99 3.27 -17.15 -11.05
CA THR A 99 4.30 -16.43 -11.82
C THR A 99 5.61 -16.24 -11.03
N LEU A 100 5.63 -16.56 -9.74
CA LEU A 100 6.78 -16.42 -8.85
C LEU A 100 7.31 -17.79 -8.44
N THR A 101 8.63 -17.89 -8.24
CA THR A 101 9.22 -19.11 -7.70
C THR A 101 8.95 -19.22 -6.20
N ASP A 102 8.82 -20.45 -5.71
CA ASP A 102 8.63 -20.71 -4.27
C ASP A 102 9.76 -20.13 -3.43
N ALA A 103 11.01 -20.25 -3.90
CA ALA A 103 12.18 -19.74 -3.20
C ALA A 103 12.10 -18.23 -2.92
N HIS A 104 11.55 -17.43 -3.84
CA HIS A 104 11.44 -15.98 -3.65
C HIS A 104 10.28 -15.58 -2.73
N THR A 105 9.28 -16.43 -2.55
CA THR A 105 8.04 -16.05 -1.84
C THR A 105 7.86 -16.77 -0.50
N LEU A 106 8.60 -17.86 -0.27
CA LEU A 106 8.49 -18.70 0.93
C LEU A 106 8.58 -17.89 2.22
N GLN A 107 9.54 -16.98 2.32
CA GLN A 107 9.76 -16.20 3.55
C GLN A 107 8.59 -15.25 3.81
N ALA A 108 8.18 -14.44 2.84
CA ALA A 108 7.02 -13.56 2.96
C ALA A 108 5.72 -14.31 3.27
N ARG A 109 5.48 -15.46 2.63
CA ARG A 109 4.30 -16.31 2.90
C ARG A 109 4.32 -16.88 4.31
N THR A 110 5.46 -17.37 4.76
CA THR A 110 5.64 -17.91 6.11
C THR A 110 5.40 -16.82 7.16
N THR A 111 5.95 -15.63 6.93
CA THR A 111 5.71 -14.46 7.80
C THR A 111 4.23 -14.08 7.81
N LEU A 112 3.55 -14.03 6.66
CA LEU A 112 2.11 -13.77 6.58
C LEU A 112 1.30 -14.78 7.38
N ASP A 113 1.61 -16.07 7.30
CA ASP A 113 0.91 -17.11 8.06
C ASP A 113 1.14 -16.96 9.57
N ARG A 114 2.34 -16.59 10.00
CA ARG A 114 2.62 -16.26 11.41
C ARG A 114 1.86 -15.02 11.89
N ILE A 115 1.80 -13.96 11.08
CA ILE A 115 1.01 -12.75 11.38
C ILE A 115 -0.48 -13.09 11.52
N ARG A 116 -1.02 -13.95 10.63
CA ARG A 116 -2.41 -14.41 10.71
C ARG A 116 -2.68 -15.12 12.05
N GLY A 117 -1.75 -15.96 12.49
CA GLY A 117 -1.80 -16.59 13.82
C GLY A 117 -1.93 -15.55 14.94
N VAL A 118 -1.08 -14.52 14.93
CA VAL A 118 -1.14 -13.41 15.89
C VAL A 118 -2.48 -12.69 15.84
N THR A 119 -3.00 -12.36 14.65
CA THR A 119 -4.29 -11.66 14.54
C THR A 119 -5.50 -12.47 15.01
N ALA A 120 -5.36 -13.79 15.16
CA ALA A 120 -6.38 -14.67 15.68
C ALA A 120 -6.31 -14.86 17.21
N ASP A 121 -5.25 -14.39 17.87
CA ASP A 121 -5.04 -14.51 19.31
C ASP A 121 -5.50 -13.22 20.04
N ARG A 122 -6.35 -13.39 21.06
CA ARG A 122 -6.87 -12.28 21.89
C ARG A 122 -5.85 -11.71 22.87
N GLY A 123 -4.83 -12.48 23.25
CA GLY A 123 -3.75 -12.03 24.13
C GLY A 123 -2.71 -11.17 23.41
N ALA A 124 -2.59 -11.36 22.09
CA ALA A 124 -1.55 -10.77 21.29
C ALA A 124 -1.86 -9.32 20.84
N GLU A 125 -0.82 -8.62 20.37
CA GLU A 125 -0.88 -7.26 19.84
C GLU A 125 -0.20 -7.18 18.47
N LEU A 126 -0.95 -6.75 17.45
CA LEU A 126 -0.43 -6.46 16.11
C LEU A 126 0.02 -4.99 16.05
N VAL A 127 1.26 -4.76 15.64
CA VAL A 127 1.75 -3.43 15.26
C VAL A 127 1.49 -3.20 13.77
N ILE A 128 0.89 -2.07 13.42
CA ILE A 128 0.77 -1.62 12.03
C ILE A 128 1.32 -0.20 11.89
N ALA A 129 2.29 -0.01 11.00
CA ALA A 129 2.96 1.27 10.84
C ALA A 129 2.96 1.71 9.37
N GLY A 130 2.56 2.95 9.11
CA GLY A 130 2.59 3.54 7.77
C GLY A 130 1.36 4.33 7.38
N ARG A 131 1.09 4.36 6.07
CA ARG A 131 0.04 5.19 5.43
C ARG A 131 -1.37 4.59 5.58
N LEU A 132 -1.74 4.19 6.78
CA LEU A 132 -3.03 3.57 7.12
C LEU A 132 -4.18 4.59 7.03
N SER A 133 -5.39 4.16 6.68
CA SER A 133 -6.60 5.02 6.74
C SER A 133 -7.40 4.77 8.02
N ALA A 134 -8.14 5.77 8.48
CA ALA A 134 -9.06 5.59 9.62
C ALA A 134 -10.07 4.45 9.37
N ALA A 135 -10.55 4.30 8.13
CA ALA A 135 -11.44 3.21 7.76
C ALA A 135 -10.76 1.84 7.81
N THR A 136 -9.48 1.75 7.43
CA THR A 136 -8.70 0.50 7.52
C THR A 136 -8.39 0.16 8.97
N LEU A 137 -8.02 1.15 9.80
CA LEU A 137 -7.79 0.95 11.24
C LEU A 137 -9.06 0.46 11.94
N ALA A 138 -10.18 1.15 11.73
CA ALA A 138 -11.45 0.75 12.30
C ALA A 138 -11.92 -0.63 11.79
N TRP A 139 -11.54 -1.02 10.58
CA TRP A 139 -11.79 -2.37 10.08
C TRP A 139 -10.93 -3.41 10.81
N LEU A 140 -9.65 -3.13 11.02
CA LEU A 140 -8.71 -4.02 11.69
C LEU A 140 -9.20 -4.33 13.11
N GLU A 141 -9.51 -3.29 13.89
CA GLU A 141 -10.04 -3.41 15.26
C GLU A 141 -11.33 -4.26 15.36
N ARG A 142 -12.14 -4.30 14.30
CA ARG A 142 -13.38 -5.09 14.26
C ARG A 142 -13.20 -6.51 13.74
N ARG A 143 -12.08 -6.82 13.07
CA ARG A 143 -11.92 -8.08 12.32
C ARG A 143 -10.77 -8.95 12.81
N THR A 144 -9.88 -8.44 13.65
CA THR A 144 -8.87 -9.23 14.33
C THR A 144 -9.28 -9.47 15.78
N ALA A 145 -8.83 -10.59 16.34
CA ALA A 145 -8.99 -10.88 17.76
C ALA A 145 -7.92 -10.17 18.61
N SER A 146 -6.73 -9.97 18.03
CA SER A 146 -5.61 -9.28 18.68
C SER A 146 -5.88 -7.81 18.89
N ARG A 147 -5.19 -7.23 19.88
CA ARG A 147 -5.07 -5.78 20.01
C ARG A 147 -4.35 -5.21 18.79
N THR A 148 -4.58 -3.93 18.52
CA THR A 148 -3.94 -3.19 17.43
C THR A 148 -3.19 -2.00 18.01
N ARG A 149 -1.90 -1.90 17.70
CA ARG A 149 -1.08 -0.70 17.91
C ARG A 149 -0.78 -0.09 16.54
N ALA A 150 -1.30 1.11 16.29
CA ALA A 150 -1.15 1.78 15.00
C ALA A 150 -0.23 3.01 15.08
N LEU A 151 0.75 3.07 14.19
CA LEU A 151 1.56 4.27 13.90
C LEU A 151 1.15 4.79 12.52
N VAL A 152 0.23 5.77 12.51
CA VAL A 152 -0.34 6.30 11.26
C VAL A 152 0.41 7.56 10.84
N GLU A 153 1.22 7.44 9.79
CA GLU A 153 2.16 8.48 9.37
C GLU A 153 2.07 8.70 7.85
N GLU A 154 2.41 9.91 7.40
CA GLU A 154 2.62 10.25 5.98
C GLU A 154 1.45 9.91 5.02
N ARG A 155 0.20 9.97 5.50
CA ARG A 155 -0.97 9.93 4.62
C ARG A 155 -0.88 11.09 3.61
N GLY A 156 -0.93 10.77 2.31
CA GLY A 156 -0.79 11.77 1.25
C GLY A 156 0.65 12.02 0.81
N LEU A 157 1.62 11.21 1.24
CA LEU A 157 3.03 11.29 0.83
C LEU A 157 3.24 11.50 -0.68
N ARG A 158 2.51 10.75 -1.52
CA ARG A 158 2.64 10.82 -2.99
C ARG A 158 2.00 12.07 -3.61
N THR A 159 1.09 12.71 -2.88
CA THR A 159 0.37 13.91 -3.32
C THR A 159 0.95 15.18 -2.69
N ALA A 160 2.11 15.07 -2.03
CA ALA A 160 2.73 16.18 -1.32
C ALA A 160 3.18 17.30 -2.29
N GLY A 161 2.78 18.53 -1.97
CA GLY A 161 3.19 19.72 -2.70
C GLY A 161 4.58 20.23 -2.27
N PRO A 162 5.15 21.19 -3.00
CA PRO A 162 6.46 21.78 -2.69
C PRO A 162 6.57 22.37 -1.28
N ASP A 163 5.47 22.89 -0.74
CA ASP A 163 5.42 23.55 0.59
C ASP A 163 5.13 22.58 1.74
N GLN A 164 5.01 21.27 1.47
CA GLN A 164 4.73 20.29 2.51
C GLN A 164 5.99 20.01 3.34
N ARG A 165 5.79 19.81 4.64
CA ARG A 165 6.86 19.39 5.55
C ARG A 165 7.50 18.10 5.03
N ARG A 166 8.82 17.98 5.24
CA ARG A 166 9.56 16.75 4.94
C ARG A 166 8.87 15.56 5.62
N ALA A 167 8.79 14.44 4.90
CA ALA A 167 8.26 13.20 5.43
C ALA A 167 8.97 12.82 6.74
N ALA A 168 8.19 12.52 7.77
CA ALA A 168 8.69 12.21 9.10
C ALA A 168 8.07 10.91 9.61
N SER A 169 8.90 10.09 10.26
CA SER A 169 8.44 8.88 10.94
C SER A 169 9.08 8.78 12.31
N VAL A 170 8.29 8.43 13.32
CA VAL A 170 8.77 8.13 14.67
C VAL A 170 9.71 6.93 14.65
N LEU A 171 9.36 5.87 13.91
CA LEU A 171 10.28 4.75 13.70
C LEU A 171 11.51 5.21 12.93
N GLY A 172 11.34 6.02 11.89
CA GLY A 172 12.45 6.61 11.15
C GLY A 172 13.44 7.35 12.04
N ALA A 173 12.96 8.21 12.93
CA ALA A 173 13.78 8.98 13.86
C ALA A 173 14.56 8.10 14.85
N LEU A 174 13.97 6.99 15.31
CA LEU A 174 14.68 5.99 16.13
C LEU A 174 15.80 5.30 15.33
N LEU A 175 15.54 4.96 14.07
CA LEU A 175 16.53 4.32 13.19
C LEU A 175 17.65 5.27 12.75
N GLU A 176 17.44 6.59 12.78
CA GLU A 176 18.52 7.56 12.60
C GLU A 176 19.52 7.52 13.77
N ILE A 177 19.03 7.24 14.99
CA ILE A 177 19.86 7.18 16.20
C ILE A 177 20.53 5.81 16.35
N GLU A 178 19.77 4.72 16.21
CA GLU A 178 20.23 3.35 16.53
C GLU A 178 20.62 2.53 15.27
N GLY A 179 20.34 3.06 14.08
CA GLY A 179 20.58 2.39 12.81
C GLY A 179 19.47 1.42 12.41
N PRO A 180 19.44 0.98 11.13
CA PRO A 180 18.40 0.10 10.59
C PRO A 180 18.37 -1.29 11.26
N GLY A 181 19.51 -1.76 11.79
CA GLY A 181 19.62 -3.04 12.48
C GLY A 181 18.78 -3.14 13.76
N ALA A 182 18.46 -2.02 14.41
CA ALA A 182 17.65 -2.01 15.63
C ALA A 182 16.14 -2.20 15.36
N PHE A 183 15.71 -2.14 14.10
CA PHE A 183 14.30 -2.11 13.69
C PHE A 183 13.46 -3.27 14.25
N GLY A 184 13.94 -4.51 14.09
CA GLY A 184 13.24 -5.69 14.60
C GLY A 184 13.10 -5.69 16.12
N ALA A 185 14.14 -5.26 16.84
CA ALA A 185 14.14 -5.18 18.29
C ALA A 185 13.19 -4.10 18.81
N HIS A 186 13.05 -2.95 18.13
CA HIS A 186 12.06 -1.94 18.49
C HIS A 186 10.64 -2.48 18.36
N LEU A 187 10.30 -3.10 17.23
CA LEU A 187 8.96 -3.62 16.99
C LEU A 187 8.60 -4.78 17.93
N ALA A 188 9.57 -5.63 18.27
CA ALA A 188 9.38 -6.71 19.26
C ALA A 188 9.03 -6.20 20.66
N ARG A 189 9.36 -4.95 21.01
CA ARG A 189 8.93 -4.33 22.28
C ARG A 189 7.51 -3.77 22.22
N LEU A 190 6.95 -3.62 21.02
CA LEU A 190 5.67 -2.95 20.77
C LEU A 190 4.52 -3.91 20.49
N GLY A 191 4.79 -5.17 20.17
CA GLY A 191 3.76 -6.19 19.95
C GLY A 191 4.36 -7.53 19.53
N ASP A 192 3.47 -8.44 19.13
CA ASP A 192 3.77 -9.84 18.81
C ASP A 192 3.90 -10.10 17.31
N ALA A 193 3.54 -9.12 16.48
CA ALA A 193 3.72 -9.12 15.02
C ALA A 193 3.75 -7.67 14.51
N ALA A 194 4.32 -7.45 13.33
CA ALA A 194 4.26 -6.14 12.67
C ALA A 194 4.00 -6.21 11.16
N ILE A 195 3.23 -5.25 10.66
CA ILE A 195 3.06 -4.93 9.23
C ILE A 195 3.50 -3.49 9.02
N VAL A 196 4.50 -3.25 8.17
CA VAL A 196 5.13 -1.93 8.03
C VAL A 196 5.20 -1.50 6.57
N ASP A 197 4.66 -0.30 6.29
CA ASP A 197 4.87 0.41 5.03
C ASP A 197 6.27 1.01 5.01
N SER A 198 7.24 0.28 4.45
CA SER A 198 8.65 0.68 4.43
C SER A 198 8.89 1.97 3.65
N ARG A 199 7.94 2.40 2.79
CA ARG A 199 8.07 3.63 2.00
C ARG A 199 8.02 4.87 2.88
N VAL A 200 7.37 4.80 4.04
CA VAL A 200 7.39 5.90 5.02
C VAL A 200 8.80 6.07 5.60
N LEU A 201 9.49 4.95 5.89
CA LEU A 201 10.86 4.97 6.38
C LEU A 201 11.85 5.43 5.29
N LEU A 202 11.65 4.99 4.05
CA LEU A 202 12.42 5.48 2.90
C LEU A 202 12.21 6.97 2.67
N ALA A 203 10.96 7.45 2.73
CA ALA A 203 10.65 8.87 2.57
C ALA A 203 11.26 9.73 3.67
N HIS A 204 11.22 9.24 4.92
CA HIS A 204 11.88 9.89 6.03
C HIS A 204 13.38 10.05 5.76
N ARG A 205 14.05 8.95 5.39
CA ARG A 205 15.49 8.92 5.16
C ARG A 205 15.94 9.72 3.93
N TYR A 206 15.33 9.48 2.78
CA TYR A 206 15.78 9.97 1.47
C TYR A 206 14.97 11.17 0.95
N GLY A 207 13.90 11.57 1.65
CA GLY A 207 12.94 12.58 1.18
C GLY A 207 11.81 11.96 0.35
N ALA A 208 10.83 12.78 -0.04
CA ALA A 208 9.62 12.29 -0.72
C ALA A 208 9.82 11.93 -2.20
N ASP A 209 10.94 12.31 -2.83
CA ASP A 209 11.23 11.97 -4.22
C ASP A 209 11.73 10.52 -4.33
N GLU A 210 10.88 9.64 -4.87
CA GLU A 210 11.21 8.21 -5.02
C GLU A 210 12.43 7.95 -5.91
N ARG A 211 12.84 8.91 -6.75
CA ARG A 211 14.06 8.79 -7.56
C ARG A 211 15.33 8.76 -6.72
N ALA A 212 15.27 9.26 -5.48
CA ALA A 212 16.37 9.22 -4.53
C ALA A 212 16.36 7.95 -3.65
N TRP A 213 15.35 7.09 -3.78
CA TRP A 213 15.22 5.87 -2.98
C TRP A 213 16.05 4.73 -3.59
N PRO A 214 16.29 3.63 -2.84
CA PRO A 214 16.79 2.39 -3.42
C PRO A 214 15.96 1.98 -4.64
N VAL A 215 16.64 1.38 -5.62
CA VAL A 215 16.03 0.95 -6.88
C VAL A 215 14.85 0.01 -6.64
N MET A 216 13.96 -0.11 -7.64
CA MET A 216 12.73 -0.91 -7.50
C MET A 216 13.02 -2.36 -7.12
N GLU A 217 14.05 -2.95 -7.71
CA GLU A 217 14.47 -4.32 -7.47
C GLU A 217 14.83 -4.56 -6.00
N ASP A 218 15.57 -3.64 -5.38
CA ASP A 218 15.93 -3.67 -3.97
C ASP A 218 14.68 -3.52 -3.08
N ARG A 219 13.75 -2.63 -3.44
CA ARG A 219 12.48 -2.45 -2.71
C ARG A 219 11.61 -3.71 -2.81
N PHE A 220 11.53 -4.36 -3.97
CA PHE A 220 10.79 -5.60 -4.16
C PHE A 220 11.41 -6.78 -3.40
N ALA A 221 12.73 -6.89 -3.38
CA ALA A 221 13.43 -7.87 -2.56
C ALA A 221 13.16 -7.63 -1.06
N SER A 222 13.18 -6.37 -0.61
CA SER A 222 12.85 -5.99 0.76
C SER A 222 11.43 -6.39 1.18
N ASP A 223 10.45 -6.18 0.30
CA ASP A 223 9.04 -6.55 0.55
C ASP A 223 8.82 -8.05 0.68
N LEU A 224 9.69 -8.84 0.04
CA LEU A 224 9.71 -10.30 0.15
C LEU A 224 10.61 -10.80 1.29
N LEU A 225 11.26 -9.89 2.02
CA LEU A 225 12.21 -10.14 3.10
C LEU A 225 13.53 -10.82 2.65
N LEU A 226 13.87 -10.72 1.36
CA LEU A 226 15.06 -11.30 0.73
C LEU A 226 16.26 -10.35 0.87
N HIS A 227 16.70 -10.10 2.09
CA HIS A 227 17.75 -9.14 2.41
C HIS A 227 19.08 -9.42 1.66
N GLU A 228 19.40 -10.68 1.37
CA GLU A 228 20.57 -11.09 0.60
C GLU A 228 20.54 -10.63 -0.87
N ARG A 229 19.37 -10.22 -1.37
CA ARG A 229 19.18 -9.70 -2.74
C ARG A 229 19.05 -8.17 -2.79
N VAL A 230 19.19 -7.49 -1.65
CA VAL A 230 19.14 -6.02 -1.55
C VAL A 230 20.55 -5.45 -1.59
N ASN A 231 20.81 -4.54 -2.54
CA ASN A 231 22.13 -3.93 -2.71
C ASN A 231 22.34 -2.70 -1.83
N ASP A 232 21.33 -1.83 -1.68
CA ASP A 232 21.39 -0.66 -0.80
C ASP A 232 21.66 -1.11 0.65
N PRO A 233 22.76 -0.65 1.28
CA PRO A 233 23.15 -1.14 2.60
C PRO A 233 22.12 -0.88 3.69
N TRP A 234 21.48 0.29 3.67
CA TRP A 234 20.53 0.66 4.71
C TRP A 234 19.25 -0.17 4.62
N LEU A 235 18.71 -0.33 3.41
CA LEU A 235 17.52 -1.15 3.16
C LEU A 235 17.81 -2.63 3.40
N ARG A 236 19.01 -3.11 3.05
CA ARG A 236 19.44 -4.48 3.34
C ARG A 236 19.44 -4.76 4.84
N ASP A 237 20.04 -3.88 5.64
CA ASP A 237 20.12 -4.06 7.08
C ASP A 237 18.74 -3.95 7.75
N LEU A 238 17.88 -3.05 7.26
CA LEU A 238 16.47 -2.96 7.70
C LEU A 238 15.71 -4.25 7.39
N THR A 239 15.87 -4.76 6.17
CA THR A 239 15.21 -5.98 5.71
C THR A 239 15.68 -7.20 6.51
N ARG A 240 17.00 -7.29 6.77
CA ARG A 240 17.57 -8.34 7.62
C ARG A 240 17.00 -8.26 9.03
N ALA A 241 16.96 -7.07 9.62
CA ALA A 241 16.40 -6.86 10.96
C ALA A 241 14.91 -7.24 11.05
N ALA A 242 14.14 -7.04 9.98
CA ALA A 242 12.75 -7.51 9.90
C ALA A 242 12.66 -9.04 9.73
N ALA A 243 13.50 -9.61 8.87
CA ALA A 243 13.53 -11.04 8.56
C ALA A 243 13.95 -11.91 9.76
N GLU A 244 14.93 -11.45 10.53
CA GLU A 244 15.54 -12.17 11.65
C GLU A 244 14.92 -11.80 13.01
N ALA A 245 13.88 -10.97 13.03
CA ALA A 245 13.23 -10.53 14.25
C ALA A 245 12.60 -11.69 15.05
N PRO A 246 12.52 -11.57 16.39
CA PRO A 246 11.86 -12.58 17.23
C PRO A 246 10.36 -12.68 16.99
N ILE A 247 9.73 -11.61 16.47
CA ILE A 247 8.33 -11.54 16.05
C ILE A 247 8.24 -11.54 14.51
N PRO A 248 7.15 -12.04 13.89
CA PRO A 248 6.97 -11.91 12.45
C PRO A 248 6.75 -10.45 12.04
N ILE A 249 7.59 -9.95 11.14
CA ILE A 249 7.51 -8.59 10.60
C ILE A 249 7.46 -8.65 9.08
N LEU A 250 6.41 -8.08 8.48
CA LEU A 250 6.30 -7.96 7.03
C LEU A 250 6.48 -6.50 6.60
N LEU A 251 7.37 -6.30 5.63
CA LEU A 251 7.59 -5.02 4.96
C LEU A 251 6.77 -4.94 3.67
N GLY A 252 6.36 -3.74 3.28
CA GLY A 252 5.66 -3.53 2.02
C GLY A 252 5.42 -2.07 1.69
N GLY A 253 4.63 -1.84 0.64
CA GLY A 253 4.12 -0.53 0.25
C GLY A 253 2.76 -0.19 0.84
N HIS A 254 2.13 0.85 0.27
CA HIS A 254 0.79 1.27 0.68
C HIS A 254 -0.24 0.14 0.52
N THR A 255 -0.13 -0.68 -0.53
CA THR A 255 -1.02 -1.83 -0.75
C THR A 255 -1.09 -2.72 0.48
N LEU A 256 0.05 -3.03 1.10
CA LEU A 256 0.12 -3.91 2.27
C LEU A 256 -0.62 -3.36 3.50
N VAL A 257 -0.48 -2.06 3.79
CA VAL A 257 -1.14 -1.41 4.95
C VAL A 257 -2.51 -0.80 4.61
N GLY A 258 -2.90 -0.80 3.35
CA GLY A 258 -4.11 -0.17 2.85
C GLY A 258 -5.08 -1.22 2.29
N PRO A 259 -5.33 -1.23 0.98
CA PRO A 259 -6.34 -2.08 0.36
C PRO A 259 -6.00 -3.57 0.45
N GLY A 260 -4.72 -3.95 0.35
CA GLY A 260 -4.19 -5.31 0.41
C GLY A 260 -4.14 -5.93 1.81
N LEU A 261 -4.32 -5.14 2.87
CA LEU A 261 -4.31 -5.64 4.25
C LEU A 261 -5.36 -6.75 4.48
N ARG A 262 -6.51 -6.66 3.82
CA ARG A 262 -7.56 -7.68 3.91
C ARG A 262 -7.12 -9.02 3.32
N LEU A 263 -6.38 -8.97 2.21
CA LEU A 263 -5.77 -10.15 1.60
C LEU A 263 -4.67 -10.72 2.49
N ALA A 264 -3.82 -9.84 3.04
CA ALA A 264 -2.76 -10.22 3.98
C ALA A 264 -3.34 -11.03 5.15
N LEU A 265 -4.50 -10.63 5.68
CA LEU A 265 -5.17 -11.31 6.80
C LEU A 265 -6.19 -12.38 6.39
N ARG A 266 -6.27 -12.79 5.11
CA ARG A 266 -7.24 -13.76 4.56
C ARG A 266 -8.70 -13.45 4.91
N GLN A 267 -9.04 -12.17 4.99
CA GLN A 267 -10.40 -11.70 5.22
C GLN A 267 -11.07 -11.39 3.88
N ARG A 268 -12.38 -11.65 3.77
CA ARG A 268 -13.15 -11.38 2.54
C ARG A 268 -13.01 -9.91 2.10
N VAL A 269 -12.64 -9.72 0.83
CA VAL A 269 -12.46 -8.41 0.15
C VAL A 269 -13.67 -8.06 -0.72
#